data_AF-W5SQ13-F1
#
_entry.id   AF-W5SQ13-F1
#
_cell.length_a   1.000
_cell.length_b   1.000
_cell.length_c   1.000
_cell.angle_alpha   90.00
_cell.angle_beta   90.00
_cell.angle_gamma   90.00
#
_symmetry.space_group_name_H-M   'P 1'
#
loop_
_entity.id
_entity.type
_entity.pdbx_description
1 polymer ?
#
loop_
_entity_poly.entity_id
_entity_poly.type
_entity_poly.pdbx_seq_one_letter_code
_entity_poly.pdbx_strand_id
1 'polypeptide(L)'
;MDKSYVLLTYTISFGRIPTEVEKFLERNFKLMVGVAGSGNRNWGDSFCNAVNLIKSKYNVEEILKFELSGTSRDVENFVGRIRNEALRVK
;
A
#
# COMPACT_ATOMS: atom_id res chain seq x y z
N MET A 1 -2.65 10.32 20.37
CA MET A 1 -3.61 10.60 19.28
C MET A 1 -3.51 9.44 18.31
N ASP A 2 -4.57 8.66 18.20
CA ASP A 2 -4.68 7.60 17.20
C ASP A 2 -5.06 8.25 15.87
N LYS A 3 -4.11 8.32 14.94
CA LYS A 3 -4.32 8.92 13.61
C LYS A 3 -4.39 7.82 12.56
N SER A 4 -5.39 7.90 11.70
CA SER A 4 -5.48 7.05 10.51
C SER A 4 -4.28 7.24 9.62
N TYR A 5 -3.84 6.17 8.95
CA TYR A 5 -2.69 6.19 8.06
C TYR A 5 -2.92 5.37 6.78
N VAL A 6 -2.16 5.74 5.75
CA VAL A 6 -1.98 4.94 4.54
C VAL A 6 -0.62 4.27 4.63
N LEU A 7 -0.57 2.95 4.47
CA LEU A 7 0.69 2.22 4.41
C LEU A 7 1.30 2.35 3.02
N LEU A 8 2.57 2.77 2.94
CA LEU A 8 3.38 2.63 1.74
C LEU A 8 4.43 1.53 1.99
N THR A 9 4.44 0.50 1.13
CA THR A 9 5.33 -0.66 1.28
C THR A 9 5.99 -1.07 -0.03
N TYR A 10 6.74 -2.16 -0.03
CA TYR A 10 7.35 -2.78 -1.20
C TYR A 10 7.02 -4.27 -1.23
N THR A 11 7.29 -4.93 -2.35
CA THR A 11 7.02 -6.36 -2.52
C THR A 11 8.34 -7.13 -2.56
N ILE A 12 8.42 -8.24 -1.82
CA ILE A 12 9.61 -9.10 -1.78
C ILE A 12 9.34 -10.47 -2.39
N SER A 13 10.40 -11.06 -2.96
CA SER A 13 10.38 -12.41 -3.52
C SER A 13 9.17 -12.60 -4.47
N PHE A 14 8.54 -13.78 -4.43
CA PHE A 14 7.36 -14.13 -5.23
C PHE A 14 6.06 -13.44 -4.73
N GLY A 15 6.06 -12.10 -4.68
CA GLY A 15 4.84 -11.36 -4.37
C GLY A 15 4.48 -11.27 -2.89
N ARG A 16 5.43 -11.45 -1.97
CA ARG A 16 5.19 -11.49 -0.52
C ARG A 16 5.27 -10.10 0.12
N ILE A 17 4.60 -9.97 1.27
CA ILE A 17 4.73 -8.82 2.18
C ILE A 17 6.08 -8.92 2.91
N PRO A 18 6.85 -7.82 3.06
CA PRO A 18 8.05 -7.81 3.89
C PRO A 18 7.75 -8.17 5.34
N THR A 19 8.60 -9.01 5.96
CA THR A 19 8.37 -9.52 7.33
C THR A 19 8.20 -8.40 8.35
N GLU A 20 8.95 -7.31 8.22
CA GLU A 20 8.84 -6.13 9.09
C GLU A 20 7.50 -5.41 8.95
N VAL A 21 6.91 -5.43 7.76
CA VAL A 21 5.60 -4.85 7.48
C VAL A 21 4.50 -5.75 8.05
N GLU A 22 4.63 -7.08 7.93
CA GLU A 22 3.70 -8.01 8.58
C GLU A 22 3.67 -7.80 10.11
N LYS A 23 4.84 -7.76 10.76
CA LYS A 23 4.97 -7.51 12.21
C LYS A 23 4.40 -6.15 12.63
N PHE A 24 4.60 -5.12 11.81
CA PHE A 24 4.01 -3.81 12.06
C PHE A 24 2.48 -3.87 12.00
N LEU A 25 1.93 -4.52 10.98
CA LEU A 25 0.49 -4.60 10.76
C LEU A 25 -0.23 -5.45 11.81
N GLU A 26 0.37 -6.50 12.36
CA GLU A 26 -0.20 -7.27 13.48
C GLU A 26 -0.65 -6.39 14.65
N ARG A 27 0.06 -5.28 14.89
CA ARG A 27 -0.20 -4.37 16.03
C ARG A 27 -0.92 -3.09 15.62
N ASN A 28 -0.75 -2.64 14.39
CA ASN A 28 -1.14 -1.29 13.97
C ASN A 28 -2.23 -1.26 12.88
N PHE A 29 -2.75 -2.40 12.41
CA PHE A 29 -3.69 -2.40 11.27
C PHE A 29 -4.99 -1.62 11.50
N LYS A 30 -5.45 -1.46 12.76
CA LYS A 30 -6.76 -0.88 13.09
C LYS A 30 -6.97 0.55 12.58
N LEU A 31 -5.89 1.29 12.38
CA LEU A 31 -5.92 2.68 11.89
C LEU A 31 -5.49 2.79 10.42
N MET A 32 -5.20 1.67 9.76
CA MET A 32 -4.86 1.66 8.34
C MET A 32 -6.14 1.87 7.53
N VAL A 33 -6.15 2.87 6.65
CA VAL A 33 -7.30 3.15 5.76
C VAL A 33 -7.02 2.77 4.31
N GLY A 34 -5.76 2.55 3.97
CA GLY A 34 -5.37 2.13 2.63
C GLY A 34 -3.92 1.69 2.55
N VAL A 35 -3.58 1.04 1.44
CA VAL A 35 -2.24 0.57 1.14
C VAL A 35 -1.81 0.96 -0.27
N ALA A 36 -0.59 1.46 -0.40
CA ALA A 36 0.14 1.60 -1.64
C ALA A 36 1.41 0.76 -1.58
N GLY A 37 1.94 0.36 -2.74
CA GLY A 37 3.19 -0.38 -2.77
C GLY A 37 3.97 -0.31 -4.06
N SER A 38 5.28 -0.40 -3.90
CA SER A 38 6.26 -0.52 -4.98
C SER A 38 6.50 -1.99 -5.35
N GLY A 39 6.83 -2.21 -6.63
CA GLY A 39 7.23 -3.48 -7.20
C GLY A 39 8.01 -3.28 -8.49
N ASN A 40 8.08 -4.33 -9.31
CA ASN A 40 8.69 -4.28 -10.64
C ASN A 40 7.86 -5.16 -11.57
N ARG A 41 7.42 -4.64 -12.73
CA ARG A 41 6.53 -5.34 -13.66
C ARG A 41 7.13 -6.58 -14.29
N ASN A 42 8.46 -6.74 -14.24
CA ASN A 42 9.13 -7.97 -14.67
C ASN A 42 8.68 -9.19 -13.86
N TRP A 43 8.01 -8.99 -12.72
CA TRP A 43 7.41 -10.06 -11.91
C TRP A 43 6.00 -10.48 -12.36
N GLY A 44 5.46 -9.92 -13.45
CA GLY A 44 4.17 -10.31 -14.01
C GLY A 44 3.04 -10.21 -12.98
N ASP A 45 2.33 -11.31 -12.76
CA ASP A 45 1.21 -11.40 -11.80
C ASP A 45 1.62 -11.11 -10.35
N SER A 46 2.91 -11.21 -10.02
CA SER A 46 3.44 -10.85 -8.70
C SER A 46 3.74 -9.35 -8.54
N PHE A 47 3.53 -8.53 -9.58
CA PHE A 47 3.72 -7.08 -9.51
C PHE A 47 2.89 -6.45 -8.39
N CYS A 48 3.56 -5.86 -7.42
CA CYS A 48 2.96 -5.24 -6.24
C CYS A 48 2.00 -6.15 -5.46
N ASN A 49 2.18 -7.47 -5.49
CA ASN A 49 1.22 -8.39 -4.88
C ASN A 49 1.11 -8.24 -3.35
N ALA A 50 2.10 -7.67 -2.67
CA ALA A 50 1.98 -7.29 -1.26
C ALA A 50 0.78 -6.37 -1.00
N VAL A 51 0.46 -5.47 -1.95
CA VAL A 51 -0.71 -4.58 -1.88
C VAL A 51 -2.00 -5.40 -1.91
N ASN A 52 -2.12 -6.38 -2.81
CA ASN A 52 -3.30 -7.26 -2.88
C ASN A 52 -3.51 -8.04 -1.57
N LEU A 53 -2.42 -8.62 -1.06
CA LEU A 53 -2.45 -9.41 0.17
C LEU A 53 -2.87 -8.57 1.38
N ILE A 54 -2.30 -7.36 1.52
CA ILE A 54 -2.65 -6.43 2.62
C ILE A 54 -4.09 -5.95 2.48
N LYS A 55 -4.47 -5.50 1.27
CA LYS A 55 -5.84 -5.04 0.95
C LYS A 55 -6.87 -6.09 1.35
N SER A 56 -6.68 -7.33 0.91
CA SER A 56 -7.60 -8.43 1.18
C SER A 56 -7.61 -8.85 2.65
N LYS A 57 -6.44 -8.89 3.31
CA LYS A 57 -6.32 -9.35 4.70
C LYS A 57 -6.94 -8.37 5.70
N TYR A 58 -6.79 -7.07 5.46
CA TYR A 58 -7.20 -6.02 6.39
C TYR A 58 -8.43 -5.22 5.92
N ASN A 59 -8.99 -5.56 4.76
CA ASN A 59 -10.17 -4.90 4.17
C ASN A 59 -10.01 -3.37 4.08
N VAL A 60 -8.89 -2.93 3.48
CA VAL A 60 -8.57 -1.51 3.27
C VAL A 60 -8.50 -1.21 1.78
N GLU A 61 -8.47 0.07 1.41
CA GLU A 61 -8.42 0.46 0.00
C GLU A 61 -7.02 0.30 -0.64
N GLU A 62 -7.01 0.02 -1.94
CA GLU A 62 -5.79 0.13 -2.74
C GLU A 62 -5.60 1.58 -3.18
N ILE A 63 -4.54 2.21 -2.67
CA ILE A 63 -4.20 3.58 -3.03
C ILE A 63 -3.39 3.61 -4.32
N LEU A 64 -2.28 2.88 -4.42
CA LEU A 64 -1.44 2.91 -5.63
C LEU A 64 -0.52 1.69 -5.73
N LYS A 65 -0.30 1.22 -6.96
CA LYS A 65 0.80 0.31 -7.32
C LYS A 65 1.71 1.00 -8.32
N PHE A 66 3.02 1.03 -8.04
CA PHE A 66 4.00 1.69 -8.89
C PHE A 66 5.32 0.90 -8.95
N GLU A 67 6.20 1.26 -9.89
CA GLU A 67 7.48 0.57 -10.08
C GLU A 67 8.65 1.26 -9.41
N LEU A 68 9.50 0.49 -8.73
CA LEU A 68 10.76 0.93 -8.15
C LEU A 68 10.58 2.19 -7.28
N SER A 69 11.30 3.27 -7.59
CA SER A 69 11.19 4.56 -6.89
C SER A 69 9.94 5.37 -7.26
N GLY A 70 9.19 4.93 -8.28
CA GLY A 70 8.10 5.69 -8.87
C GLY A 70 8.57 6.82 -9.78
N THR A 71 7.60 7.41 -10.47
CA THR A 71 7.72 8.57 -11.35
C THR A 71 7.04 9.79 -10.73
N SER A 72 7.25 10.98 -11.29
CA SER A 72 6.50 12.19 -10.89
C SER A 72 4.98 11.99 -11.00
N ARG A 73 4.54 11.23 -12.01
CA ARG A 73 3.12 10.88 -12.18
C ARG A 73 2.60 9.97 -11.06
N ASP A 74 3.42 9.05 -10.57
CA ASP A 74 3.05 8.20 -9.42
C ASP A 74 2.89 9.04 -8.15
N VAL A 75 3.77 10.02 -7.94
CA VAL A 75 3.68 10.96 -6.82
C VAL A 75 2.38 11.76 -6.89
N GLU A 76 2.08 12.35 -8.06
CA GLU A 76 0.83 13.10 -8.28
C GLU A 76 -0.42 12.24 -8.03
N ASN A 77 -0.44 11.02 -8.57
CA ASN A 77 -1.52 10.07 -8.37
C ASN A 77 -1.69 9.68 -6.90
N PHE A 78 -0.59 9.40 -6.20
CA PHE A 78 -0.61 9.02 -4.79
C PHE A 78 -1.19 10.14 -3.92
N VAL A 79 -0.69 11.36 -4.09
CA VAL A 79 -1.16 12.54 -3.35
C VAL A 79 -2.64 12.83 -3.67
N GLY A 80 -3.02 12.76 -4.96
CA GLY A 80 -4.40 12.95 -5.38
C GLY A 80 -5.35 11.94 -4.75
N ARG A 81 -4.98 10.65 -4.73
CA ARG A 81 -5.80 9.59 -4.13
C ARG A 81 -5.90 9.71 -2.62
N ILE A 82 -4.80 10.01 -1.92
CA ILE A 82 -4.86 10.25 -0.47
C ILE A 82 -5.82 11.38 -0.15
N ARG A 83 -5.77 12.49 -0.89
CA ARG A 83 -6.69 13.62 -0.67
C ARG A 83 -8.15 13.20 -0.87
N ASN A 84 -8.45 12.41 -1.91
CA ASN A 84 -9.81 11.95 -2.17
C ASN A 84 -10.32 10.94 -1.14
N GLU A 85 -9.50 9.98 -0.73
CA GLU A 85 -9.89 8.96 0.24
C GLU A 85 -9.92 9.51 1.68
N ALA A 86 -9.03 10.44 2.03
CA ALA A 86 -9.07 11.14 3.31
C ALA A 86 -10.34 12.02 3.48
N LEU A 87 -11.02 12.37 2.38
CA LEU A 87 -12.31 13.06 2.40
C LEU A 87 -13.51 12.12 2.58
N ARG A 88 -13.33 10.81 2.43
CA ARG A 88 -14.40 9.80 2.62
C ARG A 88 -14.53 9.30 4.06
N VAL A 89 -13.52 9.54 4.89
CA VAL A 89 -13.47 9.14 6.32
C VAL A 89 -13.98 10.26 7.25
N LYS A 90 -14.65 11.29 6.69
CA LYS A 90 -15.34 12.34 7.46
C LYS A 90 -16.85 12.11 7.51
#